data_AF-A0A962T6G6-F1
#
_entry.id   AF-A0A962T6G6-F1
#
_cell.length_a   1.000
_cell.length_b   1.000
_cell.length_c   1.000
_cell.angle_alpha   90.00
_cell.angle_beta   90.00
_cell.angle_gamma   90.00
#
_symmetry.space_group_name_H-M   'P 1'
#
loop_
_entity.id
_entity.type
_entity.pdbx_description
1 polymer ?
#
loop_
_entity_poly.entity_id
_entity_poly.type
_entity_poly.pdbx_seq_one_letter_code
_entity_poly.pdbx_strand_id
1 'polypeptide(L)' 'MAKSIKIRAKMSGDETTVKCLMTHPMDTGLVKDKKTGKMIPAHFINEVIAESGGKTVMTANWSGGISK' A
#
# COMPACT_ATOMS: atom_id res chain seq x y z
N MET A 1 -13.00 -13.40 2.76
CA MET A 1 -12.67 -12.12 3.42
C MET A 1 -11.16 -12.11 3.71
N ALA A 2 -10.33 -12.00 2.67
CA ALA A 2 -8.88 -12.03 2.83
C ALA A 2 -8.41 -10.69 3.40
N LYS A 3 -7.64 -10.71 4.50
CA LYS A 3 -7.06 -9.51 5.12
C LYS A 3 -6.26 -8.74 4.06
N SER A 4 -6.77 -7.61 3.61
CA SER A 4 -6.15 -6.72 2.61
C SER A 4 -4.81 -6.17 3.06
N ILE A 5 -4.52 -6.22 4.37
CA ILE A 5 -3.31 -5.71 4.99
C ILE A 5 -2.76 -6.76 5.97
N LYS A 6 -1.49 -7.13 5.80
CA LYS A 6 -0.73 -8.01 6.71
C LYS A 6 0.39 -7.21 7.37
N ILE A 7 0.36 -7.13 8.69
CA ILE A 7 1.36 -6.39 9.47
C ILE A 7 2.16 -7.38 10.32
N ARG A 8 3.47 -7.20 10.36
CA ARG A 8 4.38 -7.91 11.26
C ARG A 8 5.29 -6.89 11.95
N ALA A 9 5.29 -6.91 13.28
CA ALA A 9 6.23 -6.14 14.09
C ALA A 9 7.26 -7.10 14.70
N LYS A 10 8.52 -6.68 14.74
CA LYS A 10 9.58 -7.36 15.48
C LYS A 10 10.34 -6.33 16.31
N MET A 11 10.46 -6.61 17.60
CA MET A 11 11.22 -5.79 18.53
C MET A 11 12.65 -6.31 18.63
N SER A 12 13.61 -5.40 18.73
CA SER A 12 15.03 -5.67 18.92
C SER A 12 15.61 -4.62 19.84
N GLY A 13 15.78 -4.96 21.12
CA GLY A 13 16.12 -3.97 22.15
C GLY A 13 15.04 -2.90 22.22
N ASP A 14 15.44 -1.65 21.99
CA ASP A 14 14.56 -0.48 22.08
C ASP A 14 13.91 -0.08 20.74
N GLU A 15 14.23 -0.78 19.64
CA GLU A 15 13.67 -0.51 18.31
C GLU A 15 12.64 -1.55 17.90
N THR A 16 11.56 -1.10 17.25
CA THR A 16 10.54 -1.98 16.65
C THR A 16 10.50 -1.81 15.15
N THR A 17 10.90 -2.85 14.41
CA THR A 17 10.74 -2.89 12.96
C THR A 17 9.33 -3.37 12.61
N VAL A 18 8.56 -2.51 11.97
CA VAL A 18 7.22 -2.84 11.45
C VAL A 18 7.29 -3.05 9.94
N LYS A 19 6.79 -4.18 9.46
CA LYS A 19 6.63 -4.49 8.03
C LYS A 19 5.16 -4.66 7.72
N CYS A 20 4.69 -3.99 6.68
CA CYS A 20 3.31 -4.05 6.22
C CYS A 20 3.29 -4.52 4.76
N LEU A 21 2.44 -5.50 4.46
CA LEU A 21 2.14 -5.95 3.10
C LEU A 21 0.66 -5.65 2.82
N MET A 22 0.42 -4.71 1.91
CA MET A 22 -0.91 -4.29 1.48
C MET A 22 -1.20 -4.91 0.12
N THR A 23 -2.19 -5.80 0.04
CA THR A 23 -2.61 -6.40 -1.22
C THR A 23 -3.53 -5.44 -1.95
N HIS A 24 -3.00 -4.77 -2.98
CA HIS A 24 -3.72 -3.76 -3.76
C HIS A 24 -3.34 -3.87 -5.25
N PRO A 25 -4.27 -3.64 -6.20
CA PRO A 25 -3.98 -3.75 -7.65
C PRO A 25 -2.92 -2.76 -8.15
N MET A 26 -2.88 -1.55 -7.58
CA MET A 26 -1.93 -0.48 -7.95
C MET A 26 -1.96 -0.16 -9.45
N ASP A 27 -3.16 -0.07 -10.02
CA ASP A 27 -3.36 0.26 -11.42
C ASP A 27 -3.01 1.72 -11.69
N THR A 28 -2.10 1.94 -12.65
CA THR A 28 -1.52 3.25 -12.91
C THR A 28 -2.35 4.12 -13.85
N GLY A 29 -3.42 3.58 -14.45
CA GLY A 29 -4.15 4.27 -15.51
C GLY A 29 -3.55 4.08 -16.92
N LEU A 30 -2.32 3.55 -17.01
CA LEU A 30 -1.56 3.48 -18.26
C LEU A 30 -1.63 2.11 -18.95
N VAL A 31 -2.10 1.08 -18.23
CA VAL A 31 -2.17 -0.29 -18.72
C VAL A 31 -3.51 -0.51 -19.42
N LYS A 32 -3.47 -1.16 -20.59
CA LYS A 32 -4.69 -1.61 -21.29
C LYS A 32 -5.05 -3.02 -20.90
N ASP A 33 -6.34 -3.26 -20.70
CA ASP A 33 -6.87 -4.60 -20.51
C ASP A 33 -6.72 -5.41 -21.81
N LYS A 34 -6.05 -6.57 -21.73
CA LYS A 34 -5.72 -7.39 -22.90
C LYS A 34 -6.95 -7.99 -23.60
N LYS A 35 -8.08 -8.11 -22.91
CA LYS A 35 -9.30 -8.76 -23.42
C LYS A 35 -10.24 -7.75 -24.08
N THR A 36 -10.31 -6.55 -23.53
CA THR A 36 -11.25 -5.49 -23.95
C THR A 36 -10.56 -4.37 -24.73
N GLY A 37 -9.22 -4.28 -24.68
CA GLY A 37 -8.43 -3.24 -25.33
C GLY A 37 -8.57 -1.84 -24.70
N LYS A 38 -9.40 -1.70 -23.64
CA LYS A 38 -9.67 -0.44 -22.95
C LYS A 38 -8.57 -0.13 -21.93
N MET A 39 -8.35 1.16 -21.66
CA MET A 39 -7.46 1.59 -20.58
C MET A 39 -8.08 1.23 -19.23
N ILE A 40 -7.28 0.64 -18.34
CA ILE A 40 -7.65 0.37 -16.96
C ILE A 40 -7.58 1.71 -16.22
N PRO A 41 -8.65 2.16 -15.54
CA PRO A 41 -8.62 3.40 -14.77
C PRO A 41 -7.55 3.38 -13.67
N ALA A 42 -7.02 4.55 -13.31
CA ALA A 42 -6.06 4.65 -12.22
C ALA A 42 -6.73 4.25 -10.89
N HIS A 43 -6.14 3.26 -10.22
CA HIS A 43 -6.58 2.73 -8.94
C HIS A 43 -5.37 2.26 -8.14
N PHE A 44 -4.75 3.21 -7.45
CA PHE A 44 -3.60 2.99 -6.57
C PHE A 44 -3.88 3.61 -5.19
N ILE A 45 -3.12 3.22 -4.18
CA ILE A 45 -3.21 3.82 -2.85
C ILE A 45 -2.56 5.20 -2.91
N ASN A 46 -3.27 6.25 -2.49
CA ASN A 46 -2.79 7.63 -2.52
C ASN A 46 -2.06 8.04 -1.24
N GLU A 47 -2.50 7.55 -0.08
CA GLU A 47 -1.97 7.94 1.22
C GLU A 47 -1.91 6.73 2.16
N VAL A 48 -0.81 6.63 2.91
CA VAL A 48 -0.65 5.68 4.00
C VAL A 48 -0.24 6.43 5.26
N ILE A 49 -1.08 6.32 6.28
CA ILE A 49 -0.82 6.88 7.62
C ILE A 49 -0.54 5.71 8.55
N ALA A 50 0.60 5.76 9.25
CA ALA A 50 0.90 4.83 10.33
C ALA A 50 0.84 5.58 11.67
N GLU A 51 0.13 4.98 12.62
CA GLU A 51 -0.03 5.52 13.97
C GLU A 51 0.46 4.52 15.02
N SER A 52 1.03 5.06 16.10
CA SER A 52 1.40 4.30 17.29
C SER A 52 0.91 5.05 18.51
N GLY A 53 0.06 4.40 19.32
CA GLY A 53 -0.53 5.02 20.52
C GLY A 53 -1.34 6.28 20.22
N GLY A 54 -2.02 6.35 19.07
CA GLY A 54 -2.81 7.51 18.64
C GLY A 54 -2.00 8.70 18.14
N LYS A 55 -0.68 8.52 17.94
CA LYS A 55 0.19 9.52 17.31
C LYS A 55 0.61 9.06 15.93
N THR A 56 0.49 9.92 14.94
CA THR A 56 1.03 9.68 13.61
C THR A 56 2.55 9.59 13.67
N VAL A 57 3.10 8.45 13.28
CA VAL A 57 4.54 8.20 13.22
C VAL A 57 5.08 8.22 11.79
N MET A 58 4.20 8.07 10.79
CA MET A 58 4.55 8.15 9.38
C MET A 58 3.34 8.58 8.55
N THR A 59 3.57 9.48 7.60
CA THR A 59 2.64 9.79 6.51
C THR A 59 3.39 9.61 5.20
N ALA A 60 2.85 8.79 4.30
CA ALA A 60 3.43 8.53 2.99
C ALA A 60 2.42 8.81 1.88
N ASN A 61 2.79 9.71 0.97
CA ASN A 61 2.02 10.02 -0.23
C ASN A 61 2.53 9.15 -1.38
N TRP A 62 1.63 8.38 -1.97
CA TRP A 62 1.93 7.39 -2.99
C TRP A 62 1.32 7.77 -4.34
N SER A 63 1.89 7.20 -5.39
CA SER A 63 1.47 7.44 -6.78
C SER A 63 1.47 6.12 -7.56
N GLY A 64 1.07 6.18 -8.83
CA GLY A 64 1.15 5.03 -9.74
C GLY A 64 2.57 4.46 -9.96
N GLY A 65 3.62 5.08 -9.41
CA GLY A 65 4.98 4.51 -9.42
C GLY A 65 5.22 3.41 -8.37
N ILE A 66 4.29 3.20 -7.43
CA ILE A 66 4.42 2.19 -6.38
C ILE A 66 3.94 0.83 -6.91
N SER A 67 4.77 -0.20 -6.68
CA SER A 67 4.49 -1.57 -7.10
C SER A 67 3.25 -2.17 -6.42
N LYS A 68 2.58 -3.06 -7.16
CA LYS A 68 1.55 -3.97 -6.66
C LYS A 68 2.07 -5.01 -5.65
#